data_AF-A0A060NLK1-F1
#
_entry.id   AF-A0A060NLK1-F1
#
_cell.length_a   1.000
_cell.length_b   1.000
_cell.length_c   1.000
_cell.angle_alpha   90.00
_cell.angle_beta   90.00
_cell.angle_gamma   90.00
#
_symmetry.space_group_name_H-M   'P 1'
#
loop_
_entity.id
_entity.type
_entity.pdbx_description
1 polymer ?
#
loop_
_entity_poly.entity_id
_entity_poly.type
_entity_poly.pdbx_seq_one_letter_code
_entity_poly.pdbx_strand_id
1 'polypeptide(L)'
;MPHPSLIRPHLGTLLAAWLLLALAASMPLLQLQPPLAWHDQQRLVQVALLALAPLLLLSPYTAPWSARPLSVGLLAAVLGLGLASAWAAAHPAWALLEISLLLGCLGLALAVRGLRLQAPGLDGALLLAAFMLCAGIGLQFLVAYASALAQPELGLHVLAMLGGFSNPRFFGQVATLLLPLLLLGWAFAPAQWPHRWAWLLGALAVLTWAVVLSTGTRGTVLALGTSAVLLACLGPLGRRVALGLLLTGLLGAGLSGLLFTVLPPLLLADPTTFHHPASRLTFSLSGREVIWSLAWDMIRQQPLLGVGPMHFAAHPNPIAAHPHNAPLQGAAEWGLPAALLLLAWLGRAYWQLLRRCHGAALPLAGDTHPALRMALLASLTGAATQSLVDGVLVMPTTLVWLCLLAGWAWALCECDAPLQPASWRARLWLALPFLLASLYLVWVVAQQLPYLHWPEHSGWRPIGLGLSPFPRFWSHGMIEPSP
;
A
#
# COMPACT_ATOMS: atom_id res chain seq x y z
N MET A 1 36.65 1.87 19.99
CA MET A 1 35.40 1.19 19.58
C MET A 1 35.20 1.47 18.10
N PRO A 2 35.12 0.47 17.22
CA PRO A 2 34.91 0.73 15.80
C PRO A 2 33.56 1.43 15.60
N HIS A 3 33.53 2.40 14.69
CA HIS A 3 32.33 3.09 14.27
C HIS A 3 31.22 2.07 13.91
N PRO A 4 29.96 2.26 14.34
CA PRO A 4 28.86 1.32 14.05
C PRO A 4 28.55 1.15 12.54
N SER A 5 29.24 1.87 11.65
CA SER A 5 29.10 1.79 10.19
C SER A 5 29.84 0.63 9.53
N LEU A 6 30.45 -0.30 10.29
CA LEU A 6 31.28 -1.39 9.73
C LEU A 6 30.81 -2.82 10.10
N ILE A 7 29.57 -3.00 10.58
CA ILE A 7 28.97 -4.34 10.58
C ILE A 7 28.47 -4.58 9.15
N ARG A 8 29.27 -5.31 8.35
CA ARG A 8 28.79 -5.79 7.04
C ARG A 8 27.56 -6.66 7.28
N PRO A 9 26.41 -6.36 6.67
CA PRO A 9 25.23 -7.19 6.83
C PRO A 9 25.52 -8.61 6.36
N HIS A 10 24.98 -9.61 7.06
CA HIS A 10 25.10 -10.99 6.64
C HIS A 10 24.51 -11.16 5.23
N LEU A 11 25.16 -11.97 4.39
CA LEU A 11 24.70 -12.28 3.03
C LEU A 11 23.25 -12.79 3.02
N GLY A 12 22.87 -13.61 4.00
CA GLY A 12 21.50 -14.11 4.17
C GLY A 12 20.46 -12.99 4.37
N THR A 13 20.78 -11.95 5.14
CA THR A 13 19.92 -10.77 5.34
C THR A 13 19.68 -10.03 4.03
N LEU A 14 20.74 -9.84 3.24
CA LEU A 14 20.64 -9.15 1.94
C LEU A 14 19.85 -9.96 0.92
N LEU A 15 20.08 -11.27 0.83
CA LEU A 15 19.34 -12.15 -0.09
C LEU A 15 17.84 -12.17 0.23
N ALA A 16 17.49 -12.30 1.51
CA ALA A 16 16.10 -12.24 1.96
C ALA A 16 15.42 -10.91 1.61
N ALA A 17 16.13 -9.80 1.85
CA ALA A 17 15.65 -8.47 1.48
C ALA A 17 15.42 -8.32 -0.03
N TRP A 18 16.40 -8.71 -0.85
CA TRP A 18 16.25 -8.62 -2.31
C TRP A 18 15.13 -9.49 -2.85
N LEU A 19 14.94 -10.70 -2.30
CA LEU A 19 13.82 -11.57 -2.66
C LEU A 19 12.47 -10.92 -2.35
N LEU A 20 12.29 -10.36 -1.14
CA LEU A 20 11.08 -9.62 -0.75
C LEU A 20 10.80 -8.47 -1.71
N LEU A 21 11.82 -7.66 -2.03
CA LEU A 21 11.68 -6.48 -2.88
C LEU A 21 11.39 -6.85 -4.33
N ALA A 22 12.04 -7.89 -4.86
CA ALA A 22 11.79 -8.40 -6.20
C ALA A 22 10.34 -8.91 -6.34
N LEU A 23 9.87 -9.70 -5.38
CA LEU A 23 8.48 -10.17 -5.34
C LEU A 23 7.50 -8.99 -5.25
N ALA A 24 7.72 -8.03 -4.34
CA ALA A 24 6.85 -6.86 -4.21
C ALA A 24 6.80 -6.00 -5.48
N ALA A 25 7.94 -5.81 -6.17
CA ALA A 25 8.00 -5.06 -7.42
C ALA A 25 7.38 -5.84 -8.60
N SER A 26 7.45 -7.17 -8.59
CA SER A 26 6.87 -8.01 -9.67
C SER A 26 5.34 -7.91 -9.76
N MET A 27 4.67 -7.61 -8.65
CA MET A 27 3.20 -7.64 -8.51
C MET A 27 2.44 -6.86 -9.60
N PRO A 28 2.76 -5.57 -9.88
CA PRO A 28 2.15 -4.84 -10.99
C PRO A 28 3.01 -4.84 -12.27
N LEU A 29 4.22 -5.40 -12.25
CA LEU A 29 5.13 -5.35 -13.40
C LEU A 29 5.08 -6.59 -14.30
N LEU A 30 4.81 -7.76 -13.72
CA LEU A 30 4.86 -9.04 -14.41
C LEU A 30 3.51 -9.75 -14.34
N GLN A 31 3.01 -10.18 -15.49
CA GLN A 31 1.85 -11.07 -15.57
C GLN A 31 2.35 -12.51 -15.43
N LEU A 32 1.99 -13.19 -14.34
CA LEU A 32 2.54 -14.51 -14.02
C LEU A 32 1.91 -15.62 -14.85
N GLN A 33 0.58 -15.59 -15.00
CA GLN A 33 -0.14 -16.63 -15.73
C GLN A 33 -1.49 -16.11 -16.27
N PRO A 34 -1.59 -15.80 -17.57
CA PRO A 34 -2.90 -15.62 -18.22
C PRO A 34 -3.71 -16.92 -18.10
N PRO A 35 -5.04 -16.89 -17.82
CA PRO A 35 -5.94 -15.74 -17.82
C PRO A 35 -6.21 -15.10 -16.43
N LEU A 36 -5.34 -15.28 -15.42
CA LEU A 36 -5.60 -14.70 -14.09
C LEU A 36 -5.70 -13.17 -14.13
N ALA A 37 -6.72 -12.63 -13.46
CA ALA A 37 -6.87 -11.20 -13.30
C ALA A 37 -5.69 -10.62 -12.49
N TRP A 38 -5.27 -9.40 -12.83
CA TRP A 38 -4.18 -8.69 -12.14
C TRP A 38 -4.32 -8.66 -10.62
N HIS A 39 -5.54 -8.43 -10.12
CA HIS A 39 -5.80 -8.39 -8.69
C HIS A 39 -5.53 -9.75 -8.01
N ASP A 40 -5.93 -10.85 -8.63
CA ASP A 40 -5.85 -12.18 -8.04
C ASP A 40 -4.41 -12.69 -8.03
N GLN A 41 -3.67 -12.51 -9.13
CA GLN A 41 -2.23 -12.83 -9.13
C GLN A 41 -1.44 -12.00 -8.11
N GLN A 42 -1.83 -10.73 -7.90
CA GLN A 42 -1.21 -9.90 -6.86
C GLN A 42 -1.53 -10.45 -5.47
N ARG A 43 -2.75 -10.94 -5.23
CA ARG A 43 -3.08 -11.62 -3.96
C ARG A 43 -2.22 -12.87 -3.76
N LEU A 44 -1.97 -13.67 -4.80
CA LEU A 44 -1.09 -14.85 -4.72
C LEU A 44 0.33 -14.46 -4.29
N VAL A 45 0.92 -13.46 -4.94
CA VAL A 45 2.26 -12.96 -4.59
C VAL A 45 2.28 -12.38 -3.18
N GLN A 46 1.24 -11.65 -2.78
CA GLN A 46 1.12 -11.17 -1.41
C GLN A 46 1.11 -12.34 -0.42
N VAL A 47 0.29 -13.38 -0.62
CA VAL A 47 0.24 -14.53 0.29
C VAL A 47 1.60 -15.23 0.38
N ALA A 48 2.34 -15.35 -0.73
CA ALA A 48 3.70 -15.88 -0.72
C ALA A 48 4.65 -15.00 0.13
N LEU A 49 4.58 -13.67 0.00
CA LEU A 49 5.34 -12.73 0.84
C LEU A 49 4.97 -12.85 2.33
N LEU A 50 3.67 -13.00 2.63
CA LEU A 50 3.18 -13.17 4.00
C LEU A 50 3.60 -14.52 4.59
N ALA A 51 3.73 -15.57 3.78
CA ALA A 51 4.27 -16.87 4.21
C ALA A 51 5.78 -16.83 4.47
N LEU A 52 6.53 -15.95 3.79
CA LEU A 52 7.95 -15.75 4.05
C LEU A 52 8.22 -14.98 5.35
N ALA A 53 7.33 -14.06 5.74
CA ALA A 53 7.48 -13.22 6.93
C ALA A 53 7.78 -13.99 8.25
N PRO A 54 7.02 -15.03 8.65
CA PRO A 54 7.34 -15.80 9.86
C PRO A 54 8.70 -16.51 9.80
N LEU A 55 9.12 -16.99 8.62
CA LEU A 55 10.44 -17.59 8.43
C LEU A 55 11.56 -16.58 8.68
N LEU A 56 11.36 -15.34 8.24
CA LEU A 56 12.29 -14.24 8.52
C LEU A 56 12.32 -13.89 10.01
N LEU A 57 11.17 -13.86 10.70
CA LEU A 57 11.12 -13.59 12.15
C LEU A 57 11.84 -14.67 12.98
N LEU A 58 11.78 -15.93 12.55
CA LEU A 58 12.53 -17.04 13.14
C LEU A 58 14.04 -16.94 12.87
N SER A 59 14.43 -16.30 11.77
CA SER A 59 15.82 -16.21 11.34
C SER A 59 16.68 -15.39 12.32
N PRO A 60 17.92 -15.82 12.62
CA PRO A 60 18.86 -14.98 13.38
C PRO A 60 19.21 -13.68 12.65
N TYR A 61 18.96 -13.62 11.34
CA TYR A 61 19.23 -12.47 10.46
C TYR A 61 18.21 -11.32 10.56
N THR A 62 17.19 -11.45 11.42
CA THR A 62 16.26 -10.37 11.74
C THR A 62 16.38 -9.98 13.21
N ALA A 63 16.39 -8.67 13.49
CA ALA A 63 16.36 -8.18 14.85
C ALA A 63 15.03 -8.56 15.52
N PRO A 64 15.07 -9.14 16.74
CA PRO A 64 13.84 -9.52 17.42
C PRO A 64 12.99 -8.28 17.74
N TRP A 65 11.69 -8.49 17.88
CA TRP A 65 10.79 -7.44 18.34
C TRP A 65 10.76 -7.43 19.87
N SER A 66 11.33 -6.38 20.47
CA SER A 66 11.21 -6.10 21.90
C SER A 66 10.03 -5.17 22.13
N ALA A 67 8.83 -5.75 22.13
CA ALA A 67 7.60 -4.99 22.25
C ALA A 67 7.42 -4.43 23.66
N ARG A 68 6.93 -3.18 23.77
CA ARG A 68 6.50 -2.63 25.06
C ARG A 68 5.22 -3.33 25.52
N PRO A 69 5.06 -3.68 26.82
CA PRO A 69 3.89 -4.42 27.32
C PRO A 69 2.56 -3.80 26.91
N LEU A 70 2.44 -2.47 26.95
CA LEU A 70 1.24 -1.75 26.51
C LEU A 70 0.92 -1.99 25.03
N SER A 71 1.92 -1.94 24.15
CA SER A 71 1.71 -2.15 22.71
C SER A 71 1.30 -3.59 22.39
N VAL A 72 1.83 -4.57 23.12
CA VAL A 72 1.40 -5.98 23.03
C VAL A 72 -0.03 -6.13 23.54
N GLY A 73 -0.35 -5.55 24.70
CA GLY A 73 -1.68 -5.62 25.30
C GLY A 73 -2.76 -5.00 24.41
N LEU A 74 -2.50 -3.84 23.81
CA LEU A 74 -3.43 -3.20 22.86
C LEU A 74 -3.66 -4.08 21.61
N LEU A 75 -2.59 -4.61 21.01
CA LEU A 75 -2.71 -5.48 19.85
C LEU A 75 -3.44 -6.78 20.19
N ALA A 76 -3.13 -7.39 21.34
CA ALA A 76 -3.82 -8.58 21.82
C ALA A 76 -5.31 -8.31 22.07
N ALA A 77 -5.67 -7.14 22.60
CA ALA A 77 -7.07 -6.73 22.76
C ALA A 77 -7.78 -6.56 21.42
N VAL A 78 -7.15 -5.90 20.44
CA VAL A 78 -7.68 -5.77 19.07
C VAL A 78 -7.92 -7.15 18.45
N LEU A 79 -6.93 -8.05 18.54
CA LEU A 79 -7.04 -9.41 18.00
C LEU A 79 -8.09 -10.25 18.74
N GLY A 80 -8.18 -10.13 20.07
CA GLY A 80 -9.18 -10.83 20.86
C GLY A 80 -10.61 -10.40 20.50
N LEU A 81 -10.85 -9.09 20.35
CA LEU A 81 -12.12 -8.55 19.88
C LEU A 81 -12.41 -8.95 18.43
N GLY A 82 -11.40 -8.94 17.56
CA GLY A 82 -11.52 -9.41 16.19
C GLY A 82 -11.90 -10.88 16.10
N LEU A 83 -11.29 -11.75 16.91
CA LEU A 83 -11.64 -13.17 16.98
C LEU A 83 -13.05 -13.39 17.52
N ALA A 84 -13.47 -12.61 18.52
CA ALA A 84 -14.85 -12.65 19.01
C ALA A 84 -15.86 -12.21 17.94
N SER A 85 -15.52 -11.16 17.18
CA SER A 85 -16.31 -10.71 16.02
C SER A 85 -16.37 -11.78 14.92
N ALA A 86 -15.24 -12.39 14.57
CA ALA A 86 -15.18 -13.46 13.58
C ALA A 86 -15.98 -14.69 13.99
N TRP A 87 -15.97 -15.04 15.27
CA TRP A 87 -16.78 -16.13 15.81
C TRP A 87 -18.28 -15.84 15.71
N ALA A 88 -18.69 -14.59 15.91
CA ALA A 88 -20.09 -14.15 15.81
C ALA A 88 -20.56 -13.89 14.37
N ALA A 89 -19.65 -13.89 13.40
CA ALA A 89 -19.95 -13.56 12.02
C ALA A 89 -20.75 -14.66 11.30
N ALA A 90 -21.52 -14.27 10.28
CA ALA A 90 -22.30 -15.22 9.47
C ALA A 90 -21.43 -16.27 8.76
N HIS A 91 -20.23 -15.87 8.34
CA HIS A 91 -19.24 -16.75 7.71
C HIS A 91 -17.87 -16.65 8.41
N PRO A 92 -17.67 -17.36 9.53
CA PRO A 92 -16.45 -17.22 10.36
C PRO A 92 -15.14 -17.46 9.61
N ALA A 93 -15.12 -18.35 8.61
CA ALA A 93 -13.94 -18.60 7.79
C ALA A 93 -13.47 -17.35 7.01
N TRP A 94 -14.40 -16.60 6.42
CA TRP A 94 -14.08 -15.34 5.73
C TRP A 94 -13.63 -14.25 6.70
N ALA A 95 -14.17 -14.24 7.92
CA ALA A 95 -13.68 -13.33 8.96
C ALA A 95 -12.27 -13.68 9.44
N LEU A 96 -11.99 -14.96 9.67
CA LEU A 96 -10.65 -15.45 10.00
C LEU A 96 -9.64 -15.16 8.89
N LEU A 97 -10.07 -15.11 7.62
CA LEU A 97 -9.23 -14.76 6.49
C LEU A 97 -8.72 -13.32 6.59
N GLU A 98 -9.57 -12.36 6.95
CA GLU A 98 -9.14 -10.97 7.14
C GLU A 98 -8.25 -10.80 8.37
N ILE A 99 -8.55 -11.48 9.48
CA ILE A 99 -7.66 -11.50 10.65
C ILE A 99 -6.29 -12.04 10.27
N SER A 100 -6.25 -13.11 9.47
CA SER A 100 -5.01 -13.72 8.98
C SER A 100 -4.25 -12.78 8.05
N LEU A 101 -4.95 -12.04 7.20
CA LEU A 101 -4.35 -11.02 6.34
C LEU A 101 -3.74 -9.87 7.17
N LEU A 102 -4.44 -9.37 8.19
CA LEU A 102 -3.94 -8.34 9.11
C LEU A 102 -2.69 -8.83 9.85
N LEU A 103 -2.73 -10.04 10.42
CA LEU A 103 -1.59 -10.65 11.10
C LEU A 103 -0.41 -10.84 10.15
N GLY A 104 -0.64 -11.36 8.94
CA GLY A 104 0.40 -11.51 7.93
C GLY A 104 1.04 -10.16 7.59
N CYS A 105 0.24 -9.12 7.34
CA CYS A 105 0.72 -7.77 7.07
C CYS A 105 1.58 -7.21 8.22
N LEU A 106 1.13 -7.39 9.47
CA LEU A 106 1.91 -7.01 10.65
C LEU A 106 3.23 -7.81 10.74
N GLY A 107 3.19 -9.11 10.49
CA GLY A 107 4.36 -9.97 10.45
C GLY A 107 5.37 -9.53 9.40
N LEU A 108 4.92 -9.15 8.21
CA LEU A 108 5.75 -8.61 7.14
C LEU A 108 6.40 -7.27 7.56
N ALA A 109 5.63 -6.35 8.14
CA ALA A 109 6.17 -5.08 8.64
C ALA A 109 7.22 -5.30 9.75
N LEU A 110 6.99 -6.25 10.67
CA LEU A 110 7.97 -6.64 11.69
C LEU A 110 9.22 -7.28 11.09
N ALA A 111 9.08 -8.10 10.05
CA ALA A 111 10.22 -8.70 9.35
C ALA A 111 11.07 -7.63 8.67
N VAL A 112 10.45 -6.68 7.96
CA VAL A 112 11.15 -5.54 7.32
C VAL A 112 11.86 -4.69 8.36
N ARG A 113 11.19 -4.37 9.48
CA ARG A 113 11.80 -3.68 10.61
C ARG A 113 13.05 -4.43 11.08
N GLY A 114 12.92 -5.74 11.33
CA GLY A 114 13.99 -6.59 11.82
C GLY A 114 15.19 -6.69 10.87
N LEU A 115 14.92 -6.82 9.56
CA LEU A 115 15.95 -6.81 8.51
C LEU A 115 16.68 -5.47 8.46
N ARG A 116 15.95 -4.33 8.47
CA ARG A 116 16.57 -3.01 8.42
C ARG A 116 17.47 -2.76 9.63
N LEU A 117 17.03 -3.14 10.83
CA LEU A 117 17.82 -2.96 12.05
C LEU A 117 19.15 -3.74 12.02
N GLN A 118 19.22 -4.87 11.32
CA GLN A 118 20.47 -5.62 11.12
C GLN A 118 21.27 -5.18 9.89
N ALA A 119 20.61 -4.61 8.88
CA ALA A 119 21.23 -4.19 7.63
C ALA A 119 20.85 -2.75 7.28
N PRO A 120 21.58 -1.73 7.78
CA PRO A 120 21.33 -0.33 7.45
C PRO A 120 21.37 -0.04 5.93
N GLY A 121 22.13 -0.82 5.16
CA GLY A 121 22.17 -0.74 3.70
C GLY A 121 20.84 -1.08 3.00
N LEU A 122 19.86 -1.65 3.71
CA LEU A 122 18.51 -1.92 3.20
C LEU A 122 17.80 -0.64 2.73
N ASP A 123 18.13 0.51 3.34
CA ASP A 123 17.54 1.81 2.98
C ASP A 123 17.75 2.09 1.47
N GLY A 124 18.94 1.80 0.94
CA GLY A 124 19.25 1.96 -0.48
C GLY A 124 18.52 0.97 -1.39
N ALA A 125 18.37 -0.28 -0.96
CA ALA A 125 17.65 -1.31 -1.71
C ALA A 125 16.14 -1.01 -1.79
N LEU A 126 15.53 -0.53 -0.70
CA LEU A 126 14.14 -0.09 -0.67
C LEU A 126 13.90 1.11 -1.59
N LEU A 127 14.80 2.10 -1.59
CA LEU A 127 14.75 3.22 -2.53
C LEU A 127 14.89 2.74 -3.98
N LEU A 128 15.82 1.83 -4.25
CA LEU A 128 16.00 1.28 -5.60
C LEU A 128 14.75 0.52 -6.03
N ALA A 129 14.15 -0.30 -5.17
CA ALA A 129 12.92 -1.02 -5.48
C ALA A 129 11.75 -0.07 -5.79
N ALA A 130 11.59 0.99 -4.99
CA ALA A 130 10.58 2.02 -5.22
C ALA A 130 10.81 2.74 -6.56
N PHE A 131 12.06 3.08 -6.87
CA PHE A 131 12.47 3.67 -8.14
C PHE A 131 12.17 2.74 -9.32
N MET A 132 12.65 1.49 -9.27
CA MET A 132 12.47 0.51 -10.33
C MET A 132 10.99 0.21 -10.58
N LEU A 133 10.19 0.17 -9.53
CA LEU A 133 8.74 0.02 -9.65
C LEU A 133 8.09 1.20 -10.39
N CYS A 134 8.38 2.43 -9.96
CA CYS A 134 7.83 3.62 -10.61
C CYS A 134 8.32 3.73 -12.06
N ALA A 135 9.60 3.43 -12.31
CA ALA A 135 10.19 3.43 -13.64
C ALA A 135 9.56 2.37 -14.54
N GLY A 136 9.32 1.17 -14.02
CA GLY A 136 8.64 0.09 -14.73
C GLY A 136 7.20 0.46 -15.11
N ILE A 137 6.42 0.99 -14.16
CA ILE A 137 5.05 1.46 -14.44
C ILE A 137 5.06 2.62 -15.44
N GLY A 138 5.97 3.58 -15.26
CA GLY A 138 6.14 4.71 -16.17
C GLY A 138 6.50 4.27 -17.59
N LEU A 139 7.38 3.27 -17.73
CA LEU A 139 7.75 2.69 -19.02
C LEU A 139 6.56 1.97 -19.67
N GLN A 140 5.82 1.14 -18.92
CA GLN A 140 4.61 0.49 -19.43
C GLN A 140 3.59 1.51 -19.94
N PHE A 141 3.38 2.59 -19.18
CA PHE A 141 2.50 3.68 -19.56
C PHE A 141 2.98 4.38 -20.84
N LEU A 142 4.26 4.74 -20.93
CA LEU A 142 4.82 5.42 -22.10
C LEU A 142 4.77 4.54 -23.36
N VAL A 143 5.06 3.24 -23.22
CA VAL A 143 4.95 2.27 -24.33
C VAL A 143 3.49 2.18 -24.79
N ALA A 144 2.54 1.98 -23.88
CA ALA A 144 1.12 1.89 -24.22
C ALA A 144 0.60 3.19 -24.85
N TYR A 145 1.03 4.35 -24.34
CA TYR A 145 0.70 5.65 -24.91
C TYR A 145 1.26 5.82 -26.33
N ALA A 146 2.53 5.47 -26.56
CA ALA A 146 3.13 5.50 -27.89
C ALA A 146 2.45 4.54 -28.86
N SER A 147 2.08 3.34 -28.41
CA SER A 147 1.32 2.37 -29.19
C SER A 147 -0.05 2.91 -29.60
N ALA A 148 -0.77 3.57 -28.69
CA ALA A 148 -2.07 4.17 -28.98
C ALA A 148 -1.98 5.36 -29.95
N LEU A 149 -0.86 6.11 -29.95
CA LEU A 149 -0.60 7.13 -30.97
C LEU A 149 -0.25 6.54 -32.34
N ALA A 150 0.52 5.44 -32.36
CA ALA A 150 0.93 4.78 -33.59
C ALA A 150 -0.21 3.98 -34.25
N GLN A 151 -1.17 3.51 -33.46
CA GLN A 151 -2.34 2.76 -33.91
C GLN A 151 -3.61 3.43 -33.37
N PRO A 152 -4.14 4.46 -34.06
CA PRO A 152 -5.30 5.23 -33.60
C PRO A 152 -6.54 4.36 -33.34
N GLU A 153 -6.64 3.20 -33.99
CA GLU A 153 -7.70 2.21 -33.81
C GLU A 153 -7.75 1.60 -32.40
N LEU A 154 -6.62 1.60 -31.68
CA LEU A 154 -6.58 1.13 -30.28
C LEU A 154 -7.28 2.11 -29.32
N GLY A 155 -7.46 3.37 -29.72
CA GLY A 155 -7.98 4.45 -28.89
C GLY A 155 -7.05 4.84 -27.74
N LEU A 156 -7.11 6.10 -27.31
CA LEU A 156 -6.36 6.57 -26.14
C LEU A 156 -7.14 6.27 -24.85
N HIS A 157 -7.12 5.01 -24.42
CA HIS A 157 -7.74 4.57 -23.17
C HIS A 157 -6.73 4.50 -22.03
N VAL A 158 -6.72 5.51 -21.15
CA VAL A 158 -5.79 5.61 -20.00
C VAL A 158 -5.77 4.34 -19.13
N LEU A 159 -6.89 3.64 -18.99
CA LEU A 159 -6.95 2.42 -18.19
C LEU A 159 -6.22 1.24 -18.86
N ALA A 160 -6.29 1.14 -20.19
CA ALA A 160 -5.53 0.14 -20.94
C ALA A 160 -4.02 0.37 -20.87
N MET A 161 -3.60 1.62 -20.60
CA MET A 161 -2.19 1.99 -20.43
C MET A 161 -1.61 1.63 -19.07
N LEU A 162 -2.47 1.29 -18.09
CA LEU A 162 -2.07 0.87 -16.75
C LEU A 162 -2.14 -0.65 -16.59
N GLY A 163 -1.33 -1.35 -17.40
CA GLY A 163 -1.00 -2.74 -17.12
C GLY A 163 -0.60 -2.93 -15.65
N GLY A 164 -0.99 -4.04 -15.05
CA GLY A 164 -0.73 -4.27 -13.63
C GLY A 164 -1.87 -3.89 -12.68
N PHE A 165 -2.87 -3.11 -13.11
CA PHE A 165 -3.93 -2.64 -12.21
C PHE A 165 -5.32 -2.85 -12.82
N SER A 166 -6.22 -3.54 -12.09
CA SER A 166 -7.62 -3.72 -12.50
C SER A 166 -8.47 -2.46 -12.33
N ASN A 167 -7.95 -1.42 -11.67
CA ASN A 167 -8.60 -0.12 -11.53
C ASN A 167 -7.54 0.99 -11.40
N PRO A 168 -7.73 2.17 -12.01
CA PRO A 168 -6.74 3.25 -11.94
C PRO A 168 -6.47 3.72 -10.51
N ARG A 169 -7.46 3.62 -9.60
CA ARG A 169 -7.28 4.00 -8.19
C ARG A 169 -6.21 3.18 -7.49
N PHE A 170 -5.99 1.93 -7.89
CA PHE A 170 -4.99 1.06 -7.27
C PHE A 170 -3.58 1.53 -7.60
N PHE A 171 -3.34 2.00 -8.83
CA PHE A 171 -2.12 2.72 -9.16
C PHE A 171 -1.99 3.99 -8.32
N GLY A 172 -3.06 4.79 -8.19
CA GLY A 172 -3.06 6.00 -7.37
C GLY A 172 -2.63 5.75 -5.92
N GLN A 173 -3.07 4.65 -5.30
CA GLN A 173 -2.65 4.23 -3.96
C GLN A 173 -1.15 3.93 -3.88
N VAL A 174 -0.60 3.21 -4.87
CA VAL A 174 0.85 2.94 -4.97
C VAL A 174 1.61 4.25 -5.17
N ALA A 175 1.14 5.14 -6.05
CA ALA A 175 1.74 6.44 -6.29
C ALA A 175 1.79 7.30 -5.02
N THR A 176 0.73 7.31 -4.21
CA THR A 176 0.68 8.00 -2.89
C THR A 176 1.79 7.53 -1.95
N LEU A 177 2.08 6.22 -1.95
CA LEU A 177 3.15 5.65 -1.12
C LEU A 177 4.55 6.00 -1.64
N LEU A 178 4.76 6.01 -2.96
CA LEU A 178 6.10 6.06 -3.54
C LEU A 178 6.56 7.45 -3.99
N LEU A 179 5.65 8.36 -4.36
CA LEU A 179 5.99 9.71 -4.81
C LEU A 179 6.87 10.48 -3.79
N PRO A 180 6.57 10.47 -2.47
CA PRO A 180 7.44 11.13 -1.50
C PRO A 180 8.86 10.57 -1.46
N LEU A 181 9.05 9.27 -1.75
CA LEU A 181 10.36 8.63 -1.78
C LEU A 181 11.16 9.01 -3.03
N LEU A 182 10.51 9.16 -4.20
CA LEU A 182 11.18 9.66 -5.41
C LEU A 182 11.74 11.07 -5.20
N LEU A 183 11.01 11.91 -4.47
CA LEU A 183 11.44 13.27 -4.14
C LEU A 183 12.61 13.32 -3.16
N LEU A 184 12.91 12.22 -2.47
CA LEU A 184 14.07 12.14 -1.58
C LEU A 184 15.37 12.41 -2.33
N GLY A 185 15.58 11.74 -3.46
CA GLY A 185 16.81 11.92 -4.24
C GLY A 185 16.84 13.20 -5.08
N TRP A 186 15.71 13.88 -5.27
CA TRP A 186 15.69 15.21 -5.88
C TRP A 186 15.93 16.33 -4.86
N ALA A 187 15.28 16.28 -3.68
CA ALA A 187 15.44 17.29 -2.64
C ALA A 187 16.72 17.11 -1.80
N PHE A 188 17.27 15.88 -1.74
CA PHE A 188 18.38 15.51 -0.85
C PHE A 188 19.41 14.60 -1.49
N ALA A 189 19.62 14.68 -2.81
CA ALA A 189 20.79 14.07 -3.43
C ALA A 189 22.03 14.44 -2.61
N PRO A 190 22.74 13.45 -2.03
CA PRO A 190 24.04 13.70 -1.40
C PRO A 190 24.93 14.50 -2.37
N ALA A 191 25.80 15.38 -1.88
CA ALA A 191 26.71 16.15 -2.77
C ALA A 191 27.57 15.25 -3.68
N GLN A 192 27.81 14.01 -3.23
CA GLN A 192 28.49 12.93 -3.95
C GLN A 192 27.65 12.22 -5.03
N TRP A 193 26.32 12.41 -5.05
CA TRP A 193 25.48 11.86 -6.11
C TRP A 193 25.62 12.70 -7.37
N PRO A 194 25.90 12.08 -8.54
CA PRO A 194 25.84 12.77 -9.81
C PRO A 194 24.48 13.47 -9.98
N HIS A 195 24.49 14.76 -10.32
CA HIS A 195 23.26 15.55 -10.51
C HIS A 195 22.23 14.88 -11.45
N ARG A 196 22.67 14.07 -12.41
CA ARG A 196 21.81 13.25 -13.30
C ARG A 196 20.81 12.36 -12.55
N TRP A 197 21.16 11.79 -11.40
CA TRP A 197 20.24 10.93 -10.66
C TRP A 197 19.11 11.71 -10.00
N ALA A 198 19.41 12.92 -9.50
CA ALA A 198 18.39 13.83 -8.97
C ALA A 198 17.39 14.23 -10.07
N TRP A 199 17.89 14.53 -11.28
CA TRP A 199 17.05 14.83 -12.43
C TRP A 199 16.21 13.64 -12.88
N LEU A 200 16.78 12.43 -12.92
CA LEU A 200 16.05 11.21 -13.28
C LEU A 200 14.88 10.95 -12.31
N LEU A 201 15.12 11.10 -11.00
CA LEU A 201 14.09 10.95 -9.97
C LEU A 201 13.02 12.03 -10.06
N GLY A 202 13.42 13.28 -10.30
CA GLY A 202 12.48 14.39 -10.55
C GLY A 202 11.62 14.15 -11.79
N ALA A 203 12.22 13.73 -12.90
CA ALA A 203 11.51 13.40 -14.13
C ALA A 203 10.53 12.23 -13.92
N LEU A 204 10.94 11.20 -13.18
CA LEU A 204 10.08 10.08 -12.85
C LEU A 204 8.91 10.49 -11.93
N ALA A 205 9.14 11.39 -10.97
CA ALA A 205 8.09 11.94 -10.13
C ALA A 205 7.08 12.77 -10.96
N VAL A 206 7.57 13.58 -11.90
CA VAL A 206 6.73 14.35 -12.85
C VAL A 206 5.90 13.42 -13.73
N LEU A 207 6.51 12.38 -14.30
CA LEU A 207 5.81 11.36 -15.08
C LEU A 207 4.74 10.67 -14.22
N THR A 208 5.09 10.25 -13.01
CA THR A 208 4.16 9.60 -12.07
C THR A 208 2.97 10.51 -11.76
N TRP A 209 3.19 11.80 -11.52
CA TRP A 209 2.13 12.79 -11.38
C TRP A 209 1.26 12.93 -12.63
N ALA A 210 1.85 12.95 -13.82
CA ALA A 210 1.10 13.03 -15.07
C ALA A 210 0.15 11.84 -15.26
N VAL A 211 0.59 10.64 -14.86
CA VAL A 211 -0.24 9.43 -14.84
C VAL A 211 -1.32 9.51 -13.76
N VAL A 212 -1.01 9.96 -12.54
CA VAL A 212 -1.99 10.17 -11.46
C VAL A 212 -3.13 11.11 -11.90
N LEU A 213 -2.78 12.21 -12.56
CA LEU A 213 -3.75 13.22 -12.99
C LEU A 213 -4.58 12.75 -14.19
N SER A 214 -3.96 12.08 -15.17
CA SER A 214 -4.68 11.54 -16.34
C SER A 214 -5.63 10.40 -15.97
N THR A 215 -5.35 9.68 -14.88
CA THR A 215 -6.18 8.56 -14.41
C THR A 215 -7.38 8.99 -13.56
N GLY A 216 -7.45 10.27 -13.15
CA GLY A 216 -8.53 10.80 -12.33
C GLY A 216 -8.49 10.36 -10.86
N THR A 217 -7.31 9.98 -10.35
CA THR A 217 -7.14 9.46 -8.98
C THR A 217 -7.14 10.58 -7.92
N ARG A 218 -8.29 11.22 -7.73
CA ARG A 218 -8.50 12.36 -6.81
C ARG A 218 -8.03 12.09 -5.37
N GLY A 219 -8.15 10.85 -4.89
CA GLY A 219 -7.69 10.43 -3.57
C GLY A 219 -6.18 10.64 -3.36
N THR A 220 -5.37 10.43 -4.40
CA THR A 220 -3.91 10.64 -4.37
C THR A 220 -3.57 12.13 -4.27
N VAL A 221 -4.28 12.99 -5.01
CA VAL A 221 -4.09 14.46 -4.95
C VAL A 221 -4.39 14.98 -3.54
N LEU A 222 -5.54 14.59 -2.97
CA LEU A 222 -5.93 14.95 -1.61
C LEU A 222 -4.91 14.46 -0.58
N ALA A 223 -4.48 13.21 -0.71
CA ALA A 223 -3.52 12.58 0.18
C ALA A 223 -2.15 13.28 0.18
N LEU A 224 -1.58 13.50 -1.00
CA LEU A 224 -0.27 14.15 -1.13
C LEU A 224 -0.33 15.65 -0.81
N GLY A 225 -1.46 16.32 -1.08
CA GLY A 225 -1.70 17.69 -0.62
C GLY A 225 -1.72 17.79 0.91
N THR A 226 -2.43 16.87 1.58
CA THR A 226 -2.47 16.79 3.05
C THR A 226 -1.08 16.51 3.63
N SER A 227 -0.32 15.59 3.02
CA SER A 227 1.08 15.35 3.40
C SER A 227 1.94 16.59 3.22
N ALA A 228 1.81 17.33 2.11
CA ALA A 228 2.58 18.55 1.88
C ALA A 228 2.28 19.63 2.93
N VAL A 229 1.00 19.85 3.28
CA VAL A 229 0.60 20.79 4.33
C VAL A 229 1.20 20.40 5.68
N LEU A 230 1.10 19.12 6.07
CA LEU A 230 1.69 18.63 7.30
C LEU A 230 3.21 18.87 7.31
N LEU A 231 3.92 18.45 6.27
CA LEU A 231 5.37 18.58 6.18
C LEU A 231 5.82 20.05 6.21
N ALA A 232 5.08 20.97 5.58
CA ALA A 232 5.39 22.39 5.62
C ALA A 232 5.42 22.95 7.07
N CYS A 233 4.66 22.33 7.98
CA CYS A 233 4.62 22.68 9.40
C CYS A 233 5.78 22.08 10.22
N LEU A 234 6.63 21.21 9.66
CA LEU A 234 7.71 20.49 10.36
C LEU A 234 9.11 21.10 10.16
N GLY A 235 9.17 22.37 9.77
CA GLY A 235 10.44 23.12 9.65
C GLY A 235 11.00 23.21 8.22
N PRO A 236 12.23 23.73 8.05
CA PRO A 236 12.81 24.02 6.73
C PRO A 236 12.90 22.79 5.83
N LEU A 237 13.28 21.65 6.42
CA LEU A 237 13.39 20.38 5.72
C LEU A 237 12.03 19.94 5.16
N GLY A 238 10.99 19.96 5.99
CA GLY A 238 9.63 19.59 5.60
C GLY A 238 9.06 20.53 4.54
N ARG A 239 9.30 21.84 4.65
CA ARG A 239 8.93 22.82 3.60
C ARG A 239 9.59 22.52 2.25
N ARG A 240 10.85 22.07 2.24
CA ARG A 240 11.55 21.70 1.00
C ARG A 240 10.90 20.48 0.33
N VAL A 241 10.51 19.46 1.11
CA VAL A 241 9.79 18.30 0.59
C VAL A 241 8.40 18.69 0.08
N ALA A 242 7.67 19.50 0.84
CA ALA A 242 6.35 19.99 0.46
C ALA A 242 6.39 20.81 -0.83
N LEU A 243 7.35 21.73 -0.96
CA LEU A 243 7.59 22.46 -2.21
C LEU A 243 7.91 21.49 -3.35
N GLY A 244 8.67 20.44 -3.06
CA GLY A 244 8.99 19.47 -4.08
C GLY A 244 7.81 18.66 -4.59
N LEU A 245 6.90 18.26 -3.70
CA LEU A 245 5.61 17.65 -4.05
C LEU A 245 4.79 18.60 -4.92
N LEU A 246 4.73 19.88 -4.55
CA LEU A 246 4.00 20.91 -5.31
C LEU A 246 4.58 21.10 -6.71
N LEU A 247 5.89 21.33 -6.83
CA LEU A 247 6.55 21.61 -8.11
C LEU A 247 6.45 20.43 -9.07
N THR A 248 6.72 19.21 -8.59
CA THR A 248 6.57 18.02 -9.43
C THR A 248 5.12 17.73 -9.79
N GLY A 249 4.17 18.06 -8.92
CA GLY A 249 2.74 18.01 -9.22
C GLY A 249 2.33 18.99 -10.31
N LEU A 250 2.79 20.24 -10.25
CA LEU A 250 2.51 21.27 -11.27
C LEU A 250 3.14 20.90 -12.62
N LEU A 251 4.40 20.45 -12.63
CA LEU A 251 5.06 19.98 -13.83
C LEU A 251 4.38 18.73 -14.40
N GLY A 252 3.94 17.80 -13.53
CA GLY A 252 3.17 16.63 -13.91
C GLY A 252 1.82 16.98 -14.51
N ALA A 253 1.14 18.02 -14.00
CA ALA A 253 -0.08 18.56 -14.59
C ALA A 253 0.18 19.13 -15.99
N GLY A 254 1.27 19.89 -16.17
CA GLY A 254 1.70 20.38 -17.47
C GLY A 254 2.00 19.24 -18.44
N LEU A 255 2.73 18.21 -18.02
CA LEU A 255 3.00 17.02 -18.82
C LEU A 255 1.72 16.25 -19.16
N SER A 256 0.79 16.10 -18.22
CA SER A 256 -0.51 15.46 -18.47
C SER A 256 -1.31 16.21 -19.53
N GLY A 257 -1.37 17.55 -19.43
CA GLY A 257 -2.01 18.40 -20.44
C GLY A 257 -1.32 18.33 -21.80
N LEU A 258 0.02 18.25 -21.84
CA LEU A 258 0.76 18.04 -23.08
C LEU A 258 0.36 16.70 -23.73
N LEU A 259 0.42 15.60 -22.97
CA LEU A 259 0.15 14.25 -23.47
C LEU A 259 -1.30 14.02 -23.89
N PHE A 260 -2.27 14.62 -23.19
CA PHE A 260 -3.69 14.31 -23.40
C PHE A 260 -4.51 15.46 -23.97
N THR A 261 -3.97 16.66 -24.11
CA THR A 261 -4.73 17.78 -24.69
C THR A 261 -4.03 18.39 -25.89
N VAL A 262 -2.69 18.46 -25.89
CA VAL A 262 -1.92 19.12 -26.95
C VAL A 262 -1.45 18.13 -28.01
N LEU A 263 -0.83 17.00 -27.65
CA LEU A 263 -0.27 16.05 -28.61
C LEU A 263 -1.32 15.31 -29.46
N PRO A 264 -2.44 14.81 -28.91
CA PRO A 264 -3.42 14.06 -29.70
C PRO A 264 -3.95 14.82 -30.93
N PRO A 265 -4.44 16.08 -30.83
CA PRO A 265 -4.93 16.80 -32.01
C PRO A 265 -3.83 17.18 -33.01
N LEU A 266 -2.55 17.21 -32.59
CA LEU A 266 -1.43 17.49 -33.49
C LEU A 266 -0.97 16.24 -34.26
N LEU A 267 -1.18 15.05 -33.70
CA LEU A 267 -0.64 13.79 -34.22
C LEU A 267 -1.70 12.85 -34.79
N LEU A 268 -2.97 12.98 -34.37
CA LEU A 268 -4.08 12.12 -34.80
C LEU A 268 -4.96 12.86 -35.81
N ALA A 269 -5.27 12.19 -36.93
CA ALA A 269 -6.10 12.75 -38.00
C ALA A 269 -7.60 12.84 -37.65
N ASP A 270 -8.07 12.03 -36.69
CA ASP A 270 -9.45 12.04 -36.20
C ASP A 270 -9.48 12.09 -34.66
N PRO A 271 -9.94 13.19 -34.05
CA PRO A 271 -10.04 13.34 -32.59
C PRO A 271 -11.17 12.53 -31.94
N THR A 272 -12.05 11.87 -32.70
CA THR A 272 -13.26 11.22 -32.14
C THR A 272 -12.98 9.90 -31.39
N THR A 273 -11.83 9.26 -31.64
CA THR A 273 -11.32 8.11 -30.86
C THR A 273 -10.64 8.52 -29.54
N PHE A 274 -10.67 9.81 -29.21
CA PHE A 274 -10.03 10.36 -28.02
C PHE A 274 -11.00 10.53 -26.83
N HIS A 275 -10.80 9.73 -25.78
CA HIS A 275 -11.48 9.93 -24.50
C HIS A 275 -10.66 10.87 -23.60
N HIS A 276 -10.97 12.17 -23.65
CA HIS A 276 -10.24 13.17 -22.86
C HIS A 276 -10.33 12.88 -21.35
N PRO A 277 -9.20 12.89 -20.60
CA PRO A 277 -9.18 12.77 -19.15
C PRO A 277 -10.08 13.76 -18.39
N ALA A 278 -10.42 14.91 -18.99
CA ALA A 278 -11.30 15.91 -18.40
C ALA A 278 -12.71 15.36 -18.14
N SER A 279 -13.16 14.37 -18.91
CA SER A 279 -14.43 13.65 -18.65
C SER A 279 -14.44 12.92 -17.30
N ARG A 280 -13.27 12.71 -16.68
CA ARG A 280 -13.12 12.07 -15.36
C ARG A 280 -12.98 13.07 -14.22
N LEU A 281 -12.91 14.37 -14.52
CA LEU A 281 -12.94 15.44 -13.52
C LEU A 281 -14.38 15.67 -13.06
N THR A 282 -14.83 14.87 -12.09
CA THR A 282 -16.15 15.03 -11.48
C THR A 282 -16.02 15.54 -10.03
N PHE A 283 -17.01 16.28 -9.56
CA PHE A 283 -17.14 16.68 -8.14
C PHE A 283 -18.02 15.72 -7.33
N SER A 284 -18.47 14.60 -7.93
CA SER A 284 -19.34 13.65 -7.25
C SER A 284 -18.60 12.79 -6.22
N LEU A 285 -19.35 12.31 -5.24
CA LEU A 285 -18.91 11.34 -4.23
C LEU A 285 -18.65 9.94 -4.81
N SER A 286 -18.98 9.70 -6.08
CA SER A 286 -18.84 8.41 -6.78
C SER A 286 -19.59 7.26 -6.09
N GLY A 287 -20.79 7.52 -5.57
CA GLY A 287 -21.62 6.51 -4.90
C GLY A 287 -21.21 6.21 -3.45
N ARG A 288 -20.22 6.93 -2.90
CA ARG A 288 -19.72 6.71 -1.52
C ARG A 288 -20.81 6.91 -0.47
N GLU A 289 -21.76 7.80 -0.69
CA GLU A 289 -22.90 8.03 0.17
C GLU A 289 -23.70 6.74 0.44
N VAL A 290 -23.87 5.88 -0.57
CA VAL A 290 -24.57 4.59 -0.43
C VAL A 290 -23.78 3.66 0.49
N ILE A 291 -22.50 3.43 0.20
CA ILE A 291 -21.67 2.49 0.98
C ILE A 291 -21.32 3.02 2.37
N TRP A 292 -21.28 4.33 2.57
CA TRP A 292 -21.11 4.93 3.89
C TRP A 292 -22.37 4.81 4.73
N SER A 293 -23.55 5.03 4.14
CA SER A 293 -24.81 4.81 4.83
C SER A 293 -24.98 3.33 5.24
N LEU A 294 -24.64 2.39 4.35
CA LEU A 294 -24.64 0.97 4.66
C LEU A 294 -23.70 0.62 5.82
N ALA A 295 -22.45 1.11 5.79
CA ALA A 295 -21.51 0.85 6.88
C ALA A 295 -21.99 1.47 8.21
N TRP A 296 -22.61 2.66 8.16
CA TRP A 296 -23.22 3.26 9.33
C TRP A 296 -24.35 2.42 9.90
N ASP A 297 -25.19 1.84 9.04
CA ASP A 297 -26.27 0.95 9.47
C ASP A 297 -25.74 -0.32 10.14
N MET A 298 -24.65 -0.89 9.61
CA MET A 298 -23.96 -2.04 10.22
C MET A 298 -23.41 -1.68 11.61
N ILE A 299 -22.80 -0.50 11.76
CA ILE A 299 -22.32 0.01 13.06
C ILE A 299 -23.49 0.16 14.05
N ARG A 300 -24.63 0.71 13.62
CA ARG A 300 -25.81 0.88 14.47
C ARG A 300 -26.39 -0.46 14.93
N GLN A 301 -26.38 -1.47 14.05
CA GLN A 301 -26.92 -2.79 14.34
C GLN A 301 -26.00 -3.60 15.27
N GLN A 302 -24.68 -3.52 15.07
CA GLN A 302 -23.70 -4.33 15.81
C GLN A 302 -22.51 -3.49 16.31
N PRO A 303 -22.71 -2.51 17.21
CA PRO A 303 -21.70 -1.51 17.55
C PRO A 303 -20.48 -2.07 18.30
N LEU A 304 -20.65 -3.18 19.03
CA LEU A 304 -19.60 -3.74 19.89
C LEU A 304 -18.64 -4.68 19.14
N LEU A 305 -19.17 -5.64 18.38
CA LEU A 305 -18.36 -6.62 17.68
C LEU A 305 -18.30 -6.36 16.17
N GLY A 306 -19.17 -5.53 15.61
CA GLY A 306 -19.34 -5.43 14.16
C GLY A 306 -19.92 -6.72 13.57
N VAL A 307 -20.19 -6.69 12.27
CA VAL A 307 -20.82 -7.80 11.53
C VAL A 307 -19.86 -8.97 11.20
N GLY A 308 -18.58 -8.83 11.57
CA GLY A 308 -17.50 -9.75 11.22
C GLY A 308 -16.48 -9.10 10.27
N PRO A 309 -15.17 -9.31 10.49
CA PRO A 309 -14.13 -8.97 9.53
C PRO A 309 -14.50 -9.45 8.11
N MET A 310 -14.26 -8.63 7.08
CA MET A 310 -14.62 -8.86 5.67
C MET A 310 -16.12 -8.82 5.33
N HIS A 311 -17.03 -8.76 6.32
CA HIS A 311 -18.46 -8.99 6.07
C HIS A 311 -19.21 -7.80 5.45
N PHE A 312 -18.59 -6.64 5.24
CA PHE A 312 -19.20 -5.64 4.35
C PHE A 312 -19.45 -6.24 2.95
N ALA A 313 -18.56 -7.12 2.49
CA ALA A 313 -18.68 -7.82 1.22
C ALA A 313 -19.82 -8.85 1.16
N ALA A 314 -20.44 -9.19 2.29
CA ALA A 314 -21.61 -10.07 2.35
C ALA A 314 -22.92 -9.30 2.12
N HIS A 315 -22.90 -7.96 2.04
CA HIS A 315 -24.08 -7.13 1.83
C HIS A 315 -24.08 -6.55 0.39
N PRO A 316 -24.93 -7.09 -0.51
CA PRO A 316 -24.98 -6.64 -1.90
C PRO A 316 -25.34 -5.15 -2.02
N ASN A 317 -24.59 -4.43 -2.84
CA ASN A 317 -24.86 -3.04 -3.21
C ASN A 317 -24.22 -2.74 -4.59
N PRO A 318 -24.66 -1.69 -5.31
CA PRO A 318 -24.21 -1.44 -6.67
C PRO A 318 -22.86 -0.72 -6.77
N ILE A 319 -22.16 -0.46 -5.66
CA ILE A 319 -21.01 0.45 -5.64
C ILE A 319 -19.68 -0.25 -5.32
N ALA A 320 -19.62 -1.02 -4.24
CA ALA A 320 -18.36 -1.64 -3.78
C ALA A 320 -18.57 -2.73 -2.71
N ALA A 321 -17.61 -3.66 -2.61
CA ALA A 321 -17.56 -4.67 -1.54
C ALA A 321 -16.94 -4.14 -0.22
N HIS A 322 -16.70 -2.82 -0.12
CA HIS A 322 -16.16 -2.17 1.08
C HIS A 322 -16.44 -0.66 1.06
N PRO A 323 -16.47 0.04 2.21
CA PRO A 323 -16.98 1.42 2.28
C PRO A 323 -16.00 2.50 1.80
N HIS A 324 -14.83 2.13 1.27
CA HIS A 324 -13.77 3.07 0.87
C HIS A 324 -13.35 4.04 1.99
N ASN A 325 -13.53 3.65 3.26
CA ASN A 325 -13.17 4.46 4.42
C ASN A 325 -12.72 3.51 5.54
N ALA A 326 -11.42 3.48 5.82
CA ALA A 326 -10.82 2.49 6.72
C ALA A 326 -11.36 2.56 8.16
N PRO A 327 -11.50 3.74 8.81
CA PRO A 327 -12.15 3.83 10.12
C PRO A 327 -13.59 3.31 10.10
N LEU A 328 -14.38 3.69 9.09
CA LEU A 328 -15.76 3.27 8.97
C LEU A 328 -15.87 1.75 8.72
N GLN A 329 -14.98 1.20 7.89
CA GLN A 329 -14.86 -0.24 7.67
C GLN A 329 -14.53 -0.97 8.97
N GLY A 330 -13.50 -0.52 9.70
CA GLY A 330 -13.12 -1.12 10.97
C GLY A 330 -14.27 -1.10 11.98
N ALA A 331 -14.98 0.01 12.08
CA ALA A 331 -16.13 0.11 12.99
C ALA A 331 -17.30 -0.80 12.59
N ALA A 332 -17.60 -0.91 11.29
CA ALA A 332 -18.70 -1.76 10.79
C ALA A 332 -18.40 -3.26 10.90
N GLU A 333 -17.17 -3.66 10.58
CA GLU A 333 -16.78 -5.08 10.49
C GLU A 333 -16.22 -5.63 11.81
N TRP A 334 -15.43 -4.83 12.55
CA TRP A 334 -14.77 -5.28 13.80
C TRP A 334 -15.40 -4.68 15.07
N GLY A 335 -16.34 -3.76 14.92
CA GLY A 335 -16.96 -3.03 16.04
C GLY A 335 -16.15 -1.82 16.50
N LEU A 336 -16.83 -0.89 17.16
CA LEU A 336 -16.25 0.37 17.65
C LEU A 336 -15.07 0.14 18.61
N PRO A 337 -15.14 -0.78 19.62
CA PRO A 337 -14.02 -0.99 20.54
C PRO A 337 -12.74 -1.43 19.83
N ALA A 338 -12.81 -2.41 18.92
CA ALA A 338 -11.63 -2.90 18.20
C ALA A 338 -11.06 -1.82 17.26
N ALA A 339 -11.94 -1.12 16.53
CA ALA A 339 -11.54 -0.04 15.63
C ALA A 339 -10.83 1.10 16.38
N LEU A 340 -11.37 1.55 17.51
CA LEU A 340 -10.78 2.62 18.31
C LEU A 340 -9.44 2.21 18.93
N LEU A 341 -9.32 0.97 19.42
CA LEU A 341 -8.04 0.46 19.95
C LEU A 341 -6.97 0.35 18.85
N LEU A 342 -7.34 -0.10 17.65
CA LEU A 342 -6.42 -0.15 16.51
C LEU A 342 -5.99 1.25 16.09
N LEU A 343 -6.91 2.21 16.00
CA LEU A 343 -6.61 3.61 15.71
C LEU A 343 -5.71 4.24 16.79
N ALA A 344 -5.94 3.94 18.07
CA ALA A 344 -5.09 4.41 19.15
C ALA A 344 -3.67 3.82 19.06
N TRP A 345 -3.56 2.53 18.72
CA TRP A 345 -2.27 1.86 18.53
C TRP A 345 -1.49 2.46 17.34
N LEU A 346 -2.14 2.61 16.18
CA LEU A 346 -1.55 3.23 14.98
C LEU A 346 -1.23 4.70 15.22
N GLY A 347 -2.14 5.45 15.85
CA GLY A 347 -1.97 6.86 16.17
C GLY A 347 -0.77 7.10 17.10
N ARG A 348 -0.55 6.21 18.08
CA ARG A 348 0.64 6.25 18.95
C ARG A 348 1.93 6.00 18.16
N ALA A 349 1.94 5.06 17.20
CA ALA A 349 3.10 4.80 16.35
C ALA A 349 3.38 5.99 15.43
N TYR A 350 2.34 6.52 14.79
CA TYR A 350 2.41 7.70 13.93
C TYR A 350 2.90 8.94 14.69
N TRP A 351 2.40 9.18 15.90
CA TRP A 351 2.83 10.27 16.76
C TRP A 351 4.32 10.20 17.12
N GLN A 352 4.86 9.00 17.34
CA GLN A 352 6.30 8.83 17.59
C GLN A 352 7.13 9.22 16.36
N LEU A 353 6.72 8.78 15.17
CA LEU A 353 7.37 9.18 13.91
C LEU A 353 7.29 10.70 13.71
N LEU A 354 6.12 11.30 13.91
CA LEU A 354 5.92 12.74 13.79
C LEU A 354 6.82 13.53 14.74
N ARG A 355 6.93 13.11 16.01
CA ARG A 355 7.82 13.75 16.99
C ARG A 355 9.29 13.65 16.60
N ARG A 356 9.72 12.51 16.04
CA ARG A 356 11.10 12.33 15.52
C ARG A 356 11.37 13.24 14.32
N CYS A 357 10.39 13.45 13.45
CA CYS A 357 10.48 14.40 12.33
C CYS A 357 10.49 15.86 12.79
N HIS A 358 9.63 16.24 13.74
CA HIS A 358 9.58 17.60 14.29
C HIS A 358 10.86 17.97 15.04
N GLY A 359 11.44 17.01 15.79
CA GLY A 359 12.70 17.20 16.53
C GLY A 359 13.97 17.28 15.66
N ALA A 360 13.87 17.11 14.35
CA ALA A 360 15.02 17.11 13.43
C ALA A 360 15.67 18.50 13.21
N ALA A 361 15.35 19.49 14.04
CA ALA A 361 15.99 20.82 14.05
C ALA A 361 17.46 20.78 14.52
N LEU A 362 17.89 19.69 15.16
CA LEU A 362 19.28 19.45 15.53
C LEU A 362 19.71 18.10 14.94
N PRO A 363 20.69 18.06 14.02
CA PRO A 363 21.25 16.80 13.56
C PRO A 363 21.88 16.10 14.75
N LEU A 364 21.26 15.00 15.21
CA LEU A 364 21.91 14.09 16.14
C LEU A 364 23.18 13.56 15.45
N ALA A 365 24.30 13.51 16.19
CA ALA A 365 25.54 12.99 15.65
C ALA A 365 25.32 11.56 15.14
N GLY A 366 25.45 11.34 13.82
CA GLY A 366 25.20 10.05 13.16
C GLY A 366 23.83 9.91 12.45
N ASP A 367 22.97 10.94 12.46
CA ASP A 367 21.67 10.91 11.79
C ASP A 367 21.79 11.07 10.27
N THR A 368 21.93 9.96 9.56
CA THR A 368 22.14 9.94 8.10
C THR A 368 20.88 10.17 7.28
N HIS A 369 19.67 10.22 7.86
CA HIS A 369 18.42 10.13 7.10
C HIS A 369 17.21 10.98 7.58
N PRO A 370 17.36 12.26 7.99
CA PRO A 370 16.21 13.10 8.36
C PRO A 370 15.22 13.29 7.19
N ALA A 371 15.73 13.39 5.97
CA ALA A 371 14.93 13.45 4.74
C ALA A 371 14.08 12.19 4.53
N LEU A 372 14.62 11.00 4.84
CA LEU A 372 13.93 9.73 4.65
C LEU A 372 12.77 9.59 5.61
N ARG A 373 12.96 9.99 6.86
CA ARG A 373 11.86 10.00 7.84
C ARG A 373 10.74 10.94 7.39
N MET A 374 11.06 12.11 6.82
CA MET A 374 10.06 13.01 6.24
C MET A 374 9.33 12.39 5.05
N ALA A 375 10.05 11.72 4.14
CA ALA A 375 9.44 11.04 3.01
C ALA A 375 8.50 9.90 3.46
N LEU A 376 8.94 9.07 4.41
CA LEU A 376 8.11 8.01 4.99
C LEU A 376 6.90 8.55 5.75
N LEU A 377 7.08 9.64 6.52
CA LEU A 377 5.97 10.33 7.18
C LEU A 377 4.96 10.84 6.15
N ALA A 378 5.42 11.41 5.03
CA ALA A 378 4.55 11.87 3.96
C ALA A 378 3.81 10.71 3.26
N SER A 379 4.48 9.59 3.01
CA SER A 379 3.86 8.39 2.44
C SER A 379 2.79 7.81 3.37
N LEU A 380 3.08 7.68 4.66
CA LEU A 380 2.15 7.14 5.66
C LEU A 380 0.98 8.09 5.94
N THR A 381 1.23 9.41 5.95
CA THR A 381 0.18 10.44 6.05
C THR A 381 -0.72 10.40 4.81
N GLY A 382 -0.12 10.23 3.63
CA GLY A 382 -0.85 10.10 2.38
C GLY A 382 -1.72 8.86 2.37
N ALA A 383 -1.18 7.69 2.75
CA ALA A 383 -1.94 6.46 2.86
C ALA A 383 -3.08 6.56 3.87
N ALA A 384 -2.82 7.14 5.05
CA ALA A 384 -3.85 7.37 6.07
C ALA A 384 -4.98 8.27 5.53
N THR A 385 -4.63 9.37 4.85
CA THR A 385 -5.60 10.30 4.26
C THR A 385 -6.39 9.65 3.12
N GLN A 386 -5.71 8.97 2.20
CA GLN A 386 -6.36 8.28 1.08
C GLN A 386 -7.29 7.16 1.57
N SER A 387 -6.94 6.49 2.67
CA SER A 387 -7.78 5.42 3.23
C SER A 387 -9.14 5.92 3.76
N LEU A 388 -9.35 7.23 3.89
CA LEU A 388 -10.65 7.83 4.22
C LEU A 388 -11.63 7.85 3.03
N VAL A 389 -11.12 7.72 1.80
CA VAL A 389 -11.92 7.86 0.56
C VAL A 389 -11.64 6.76 -0.47
N ASP A 390 -10.78 5.79 -0.18
CA ASP A 390 -10.40 4.71 -1.08
C ASP A 390 -10.03 3.41 -0.33
N GLY A 391 -10.02 2.29 -1.05
CA GLY A 391 -9.74 0.93 -0.56
C GLY A 391 -8.27 0.62 -0.28
N VAL A 392 -7.52 1.52 0.34
CA VAL A 392 -6.07 1.37 0.58
C VAL A 392 -5.74 0.06 1.30
N LEU A 393 -6.58 -0.34 2.27
CA LEU A 393 -6.36 -1.54 3.08
C LEU A 393 -6.87 -2.83 2.45
N VAL A 394 -7.38 -2.78 1.21
CA VAL A 394 -7.93 -3.96 0.52
C VAL A 394 -6.94 -4.44 -0.55
N MET A 395 -6.23 -3.53 -1.21
CA MET A 395 -5.45 -3.86 -2.40
C MET A 395 -4.12 -4.57 -2.08
N PRO A 396 -3.81 -5.73 -2.71
CA PRO A 396 -2.62 -6.51 -2.36
C PRO A 396 -1.32 -5.72 -2.50
N THR A 397 -1.10 -5.08 -3.66
CA THR A 397 0.12 -4.31 -3.94
C THR A 397 0.27 -3.15 -2.97
N THR A 398 -0.81 -2.39 -2.73
CA THR A 398 -0.83 -1.28 -1.77
C THR A 398 -0.49 -1.74 -0.36
N LEU A 399 -1.10 -2.84 0.11
CA LEU A 399 -0.85 -3.40 1.44
C LEU A 399 0.61 -3.84 1.60
N VAL A 400 1.17 -4.55 0.61
CA VAL A 400 2.58 -4.96 0.65
C VAL A 400 3.49 -3.74 0.79
N TRP A 401 3.34 -2.73 -0.05
CA TRP A 401 4.15 -1.51 0.03
C TRP A 401 3.92 -0.75 1.33
N LEU A 402 2.68 -0.67 1.82
CA LEU A 402 2.39 -0.08 3.13
C LEU A 402 3.14 -0.81 4.26
N CYS A 403 3.18 -2.14 4.24
CA CYS A 403 3.95 -2.94 5.21
C CYS A 403 5.46 -2.69 5.10
N LEU A 404 6.01 -2.61 3.88
CA LEU A 404 7.42 -2.27 3.67
C LEU A 404 7.75 -0.90 4.25
N LEU A 405 6.94 0.13 3.95
CA LEU A 405 7.18 1.50 4.44
C LEU A 405 6.92 1.65 5.94
N ALA A 406 5.91 0.99 6.49
CA ALA A 406 5.63 1.00 7.92
C ALA A 406 6.73 0.30 8.72
N GLY A 407 7.18 -0.88 8.28
CA GLY A 407 8.31 -1.59 8.89
C GLY A 407 9.61 -0.79 8.82
N TRP A 408 9.84 -0.10 7.69
CA TRP A 408 10.98 0.78 7.52
C TRP A 408 10.94 1.99 8.46
N ALA A 409 9.81 2.70 8.51
CA ALA A 409 9.60 3.83 9.42
C ALA A 409 9.72 3.41 10.89
N TRP A 410 9.23 2.22 11.24
CA TRP A 410 9.36 1.65 12.57
C TRP A 410 10.83 1.46 12.94
N ALA A 411 11.63 0.82 12.07
CA ALA A 411 13.05 0.63 12.32
C ALA A 411 13.82 1.96 12.51
N LEU A 412 13.46 3.02 11.78
CA LEU A 412 14.07 4.34 11.95
C LEU A 412 13.66 5.05 13.25
N CYS A 413 12.54 4.66 13.86
CA CYS A 413 12.15 5.18 15.18
C CYS A 413 12.90 4.50 16.34
N GLU A 414 13.46 3.31 16.08
CA GLU A 414 14.12 2.45 17.06
C GLU A 414 15.64 2.28 16.84
N CYS A 415 16.21 2.93 15.82
CA CYS A 415 17.63 2.76 15.46
C CYS A 415 18.62 3.09 16.58
N ASP A 416 18.21 3.89 17.56
CA ASP A 416 19.04 4.31 18.69
C ASP A 416 18.95 3.34 19.90
N ALA A 417 18.03 2.37 19.86
CA ALA A 417 17.83 1.44 20.96
C ALA A 417 18.79 0.24 20.85
N PRO A 418 19.45 -0.18 21.95
CA PRO A 418 20.33 -1.34 21.92
C PRO A 418 19.52 -2.60 21.57
N LEU A 419 19.99 -3.34 20.55
CA LEU A 419 19.39 -4.61 20.16
C LEU A 419 19.70 -5.67 21.22
N GLN A 420 18.65 -6.18 21.87
CA GLN A 420 18.78 -7.30 22.80
C GLN A 420 18.69 -8.62 22.04
N PRO A 421 19.59 -9.59 22.30
CA PRO A 421 19.47 -10.91 21.72
C PRO A 421 18.20 -11.61 22.23
N ALA A 422 17.50 -12.30 21.34
CA ALA A 422 16.35 -13.13 21.70
C ALA A 422 16.72 -14.61 21.59
N SER A 423 16.28 -15.41 22.57
CA SER A 423 16.38 -16.87 22.49
C SER A 423 15.54 -17.41 21.33
N TRP A 424 15.91 -18.58 20.80
CA TRP A 424 15.13 -19.24 19.75
C TRP A 424 13.67 -19.49 20.17
N ARG A 425 13.43 -19.78 21.45
CA ARG A 425 12.07 -19.94 22.02
C ARG A 425 11.27 -18.65 21.93
N ALA A 426 11.88 -17.52 22.28
CA ALA A 426 11.21 -16.22 22.18
C ALA A 426 10.87 -15.86 20.72
N ARG A 427 11.78 -16.17 19.78
CA ARG A 427 11.53 -16.01 18.34
C ARG A 427 10.38 -16.90 17.85
N LEU A 428 10.35 -18.16 18.30
CA LEU A 428 9.27 -19.09 17.96
C LEU A 428 7.91 -18.60 18.45
N TRP A 429 7.82 -18.19 19.72
CA TRP A 429 6.59 -17.65 20.29
C TRP A 429 6.11 -16.38 19.58
N LEU A 430 7.04 -15.52 19.18
CA LEU A 430 6.72 -14.34 18.37
C LEU A 430 6.22 -14.74 16.97
N ALA A 431 6.88 -15.70 16.31
CA ALA A 431 6.58 -16.09 14.93
C ALA A 431 5.30 -16.93 14.80
N LEU A 432 4.91 -17.67 15.84
CA LEU A 432 3.81 -18.62 15.84
C LEU A 432 2.46 -18.05 15.35
N PRO A 433 1.93 -16.92 15.86
CA PRO A 433 0.66 -16.38 15.37
C PRO A 433 0.72 -16.00 13.88
N PHE A 434 1.86 -15.49 13.42
CA PHE A 434 2.07 -15.15 12.00
C PHE A 434 2.17 -16.40 11.13
N LEU A 435 2.82 -17.46 11.63
CA LEU A 435 2.91 -18.74 10.94
C LEU A 435 1.52 -19.36 10.75
N LEU A 436 0.70 -19.40 11.82
CA LEU A 436 -0.66 -19.93 11.75
C LEU A 436 -1.55 -19.13 10.79
N ALA A 437 -1.47 -17.80 10.83
CA ALA A 437 -2.18 -16.92 9.90
C ALA A 437 -1.76 -17.18 8.45
N SER A 438 -0.46 -17.29 8.18
CA SER A 438 0.05 -17.55 6.83
C SER A 438 -0.32 -18.95 6.32
N LEU A 439 -0.31 -19.98 7.18
CA LEU A 439 -0.78 -21.32 6.82
C LEU A 439 -2.28 -21.30 6.46
N TYR A 440 -3.10 -20.55 7.21
CA TYR A 440 -4.52 -20.39 6.88
C TYR A 440 -4.72 -19.68 5.54
N LEU A 441 -3.99 -18.59 5.27
CA LEU A 441 -4.02 -17.90 3.97
C LEU A 441 -3.64 -18.84 2.82
N VAL A 442 -2.55 -19.60 2.96
CA VAL A 442 -2.10 -20.56 1.95
C VAL A 442 -3.15 -21.65 1.73
N TRP A 443 -3.76 -22.16 2.81
CA TRP A 443 -4.82 -23.16 2.72
C TRP A 443 -6.04 -22.62 1.96
N VAL A 444 -6.54 -21.42 2.29
CA VAL A 444 -7.67 -20.80 1.57
C VAL A 444 -7.34 -20.59 0.09
N VAL A 445 -6.15 -20.06 -0.22
CA VAL A 445 -5.70 -19.88 -1.60
C VAL A 445 -5.63 -21.21 -2.34
N ALA A 446 -5.06 -22.26 -1.75
CA ALA A 446 -4.96 -23.57 -2.38
C ALA A 446 -6.34 -24.18 -2.67
N GLN A 447 -7.32 -23.96 -1.80
CA GLN A 447 -8.70 -24.40 -2.02
C GLN A 447 -9.41 -23.59 -3.11
N GLN A 448 -9.20 -22.28 -3.17
CA GLN A 448 -9.95 -21.38 -4.05
C GLN A 448 -9.34 -21.19 -5.44
N LEU A 449 -8.02 -21.39 -5.58
CA LEU A 449 -7.28 -21.18 -6.84
C LEU A 449 -7.88 -21.92 -8.05
N PRO A 450 -8.33 -23.19 -7.95
CA PRO A 450 -8.97 -23.89 -9.08
C PRO A 450 -10.24 -23.21 -9.59
N TYR A 451 -10.93 -22.45 -8.73
CA TYR A 451 -12.21 -21.79 -9.03
C TYR A 451 -12.05 -20.35 -9.52
N LEU A 452 -10.85 -19.76 -9.44
CA LEU A 452 -10.59 -18.40 -9.92
C LEU A 452 -10.65 -18.27 -11.45
N HIS A 453 -10.51 -19.38 -12.18
CA HIS A 453 -10.59 -19.45 -13.64
C HIS A 453 -12.02 -19.64 -14.18
N TRP A 454 -13.03 -19.60 -13.32
CA TRP A 454 -14.40 -19.96 -13.66
C TRP A 454 -15.35 -18.84 -14.22
N PRO A 455 -14.91 -17.67 -14.77
CA PRO A 455 -15.87 -16.65 -15.21
C PRO A 455 -16.91 -17.07 -16.28
N GLU A 456 -16.65 -18.12 -17.08
CA GLU A 456 -17.51 -18.45 -18.23
C GLU A 456 -18.53 -19.60 -18.01
N HIS A 457 -18.38 -20.45 -16.99
CA HIS A 457 -19.17 -21.69 -16.89
C HIS A 457 -20.20 -21.77 -15.75
N SER A 458 -20.21 -20.86 -14.76
CA SER A 458 -21.17 -20.95 -13.63
C SER A 458 -22.51 -20.25 -13.86
N GLY A 459 -22.68 -19.49 -14.96
CA GLY A 459 -23.86 -18.64 -15.07
C GLY A 459 -23.96 -17.60 -13.95
N TRP A 460 -22.85 -17.31 -13.23
CA TRP A 460 -22.73 -16.18 -12.31
C TRP A 460 -22.82 -14.87 -13.10
N ARG A 461 -24.06 -14.47 -13.40
CA ARG A 461 -24.38 -13.07 -13.64
C ARG A 461 -24.36 -12.40 -12.26
N PRO A 462 -23.62 -11.30 -12.04
CA PRO A 462 -23.75 -10.52 -10.81
C PRO A 462 -25.23 -10.23 -10.62
N ILE A 463 -25.79 -10.76 -9.52
CA ILE A 463 -27.20 -10.73 -9.12
C ILE A 463 -27.95 -9.60 -9.84
N GLY A 464 -28.61 -9.93 -10.96
CA GLY A 464 -29.52 -9.05 -11.70
C GLY A 464 -29.08 -7.65 -12.15
N LEU A 465 -27.84 -7.18 -11.90
CA LEU A 465 -27.49 -5.75 -12.01
C LEU A 465 -26.34 -5.42 -12.98
N GLY A 466 -25.73 -6.41 -13.65
CA GLY A 466 -24.67 -6.14 -14.63
C GLY A 466 -23.43 -5.44 -14.04
N LEU A 467 -23.16 -5.62 -12.75
CA LEU A 467 -22.15 -4.88 -12.01
C LEU A 467 -20.73 -5.38 -12.30
N SER A 468 -19.81 -4.43 -12.47
CA SER A 468 -18.36 -4.66 -12.55
C SER A 468 -17.83 -5.38 -11.29
N PRO A 469 -16.71 -6.13 -11.36
CA PRO A 469 -16.11 -6.74 -10.17
C PRO A 469 -15.80 -5.69 -9.09
N PHE A 470 -16.07 -6.03 -7.81
CA PHE A 470 -15.79 -5.18 -6.64
C PHE A 470 -14.72 -5.82 -5.77
N PRO A 471 -13.42 -5.61 -6.05
CA PRO A 471 -12.37 -6.38 -5.40
C PRO A 471 -12.41 -6.29 -3.87
N ARG A 472 -12.30 -7.46 -3.22
CA ARG A 472 -12.09 -7.62 -1.78
C ARG A 472 -10.87 -8.52 -1.55
N PHE A 473 -11.04 -9.77 -1.14
CA PHE A 473 -9.94 -10.72 -1.09
C PHE A 473 -9.51 -11.10 -2.52
N TRP A 474 -10.47 -11.55 -3.33
CA TRP A 474 -10.33 -11.75 -4.78
C TRP A 474 -10.97 -10.61 -5.57
N SER A 475 -10.81 -10.67 -6.89
CA SER A 475 -11.30 -9.70 -7.86
C SER A 475 -12.83 -9.62 -7.89
N HIS A 476 -13.54 -10.75 -7.78
CA HIS A 476 -15.01 -10.78 -7.68
C HIS A 476 -15.50 -10.12 -6.37
N GLY A 477 -14.73 -10.32 -5.29
CA GLY A 477 -14.83 -9.66 -4.00
C GLY A 477 -16.10 -9.89 -3.17
N MET A 478 -16.99 -10.78 -3.61
CA MET A 478 -18.14 -11.22 -2.83
C MET A 478 -17.77 -12.35 -1.87
N ILE A 479 -18.39 -12.37 -0.69
CA ILE A 479 -18.39 -13.57 0.16
C ILE A 479 -19.46 -14.50 -0.39
N GLU A 480 -19.05 -15.66 -0.90
CA GLU A 480 -19.99 -16.71 -1.24
C GLU A 480 -20.49 -17.37 0.07
N PRO A 481 -21.79 -17.70 0.18
CA PRO A 481 -22.20 -18.76 1.08
C PRO A 481 -21.41 -19.99 0.65
N SER A 482 -20.65 -20.61 1.58
CA SER A 482 -19.96 -21.87 1.27
C SER A 482 -20.92 -22.84 0.59
N PRO A 483 -20.48 -23.60 -0.44
CA PRO A 483 -21.30 -24.64 -1.04
C PRO A 483 -21.76 -25.68 -0.01
#